data_AF-A0A973GRC4-F1
#
_entry.id   AF-A0A973GRC4-F1
#
_cell.length_a   1.000
_cell.length_b   1.000
_cell.length_c   1.000
_cell.angle_alpha   90.00
_cell.angle_beta   90.00
_cell.angle_gamma   90.00
#
_symmetry.space_group_name_H-M   'P 1'
#
loop_
_entity.id
_entity.type
_entity.pdbx_description
1 polymer ?
#
loop_
_entity_poly.entity_id
_entity_poly.type
_entity_poly.pdbx_seq_one_letter_code
_entity_poly.pdbx_strand_id
1 'polypeptide(L)'
;MKLRIFSASILLFFLVLNISSAHAAWSGPKEIISGSWGSGAGHFGTRTEGGFSVVPSIEAVTTDQRVIISDPVNRKHLVFSSKGERIEESAWGDTKGPSVSAIDPLYQRDRDAVTLHSLKVGSAAYRITIVFPEGNVDVDSDRDLRTATRDAVGFIYGISAESVVRFDQSGKKTGSLSLPRAYEELVQVPGQRAPRGVYIEYGEPIIAPNGDVYLWQKSDAKYSVLKWTWQ
;
A
#
# COMPACT_ATOMS: atom_id res chain seq x y z
N MET A 1 -35.40 17.88 -47.16
CA MET A 1 -34.34 16.94 -46.73
C MET A 1 -33.08 17.69 -46.24
N LYS A 2 -33.20 18.69 -45.34
CA LYS A 2 -32.06 19.46 -44.81
C LYS A 2 -32.05 19.61 -43.27
N LEU A 3 -33.05 19.06 -42.57
CA LEU A 3 -33.20 19.20 -41.11
C LEU A 3 -32.49 18.09 -40.29
N ARG A 4 -31.97 17.03 -40.93
CA ARG A 4 -31.34 15.89 -40.22
C ARG A 4 -29.85 16.08 -39.91
N ILE A 5 -29.17 17.03 -40.54
CA ILE A 5 -27.73 17.24 -40.34
C ILE A 5 -27.45 18.06 -39.07
N PHE A 6 -28.36 18.96 -38.67
CA PHE A 6 -28.15 19.82 -37.50
C PHE A 6 -28.20 19.08 -36.16
N SER A 7 -29.03 18.03 -36.02
CA SER A 7 -29.12 17.26 -34.77
C SER A 7 -27.87 16.40 -34.49
N ALA A 8 -27.19 15.91 -35.53
CA ALA A 8 -25.99 15.08 -35.35
C ALA A 8 -24.79 15.90 -34.83
N SER A 9 -24.62 17.13 -35.31
CA SER A 9 -23.53 18.02 -34.87
C SER A 9 -23.72 18.50 -33.43
N ILE A 10 -24.96 18.75 -33.00
CA ILE A 10 -25.26 19.14 -31.61
C ILE A 10 -24.99 17.97 -30.66
N LEU A 11 -25.37 16.74 -31.03
CA LEU A 11 -25.09 15.54 -30.22
C LEU A 11 -23.58 15.30 -30.07
N LEU A 12 -22.80 15.48 -31.15
CA LEU A 12 -21.34 15.33 -31.11
C LEU A 12 -20.69 16.42 -30.24
N PHE A 13 -21.19 17.66 -30.30
CA PHE A 13 -20.69 18.75 -29.46
C PHE A 13 -20.95 18.50 -27.96
N PHE A 14 -22.13 17.98 -27.60
CA PHE A 14 -22.40 17.58 -26.21
C PHE A 14 -21.60 16.35 -25.76
N LEU A 15 -21.20 15.46 -26.68
CA LEU A 15 -20.33 14.32 -26.35
C LEU A 15 -18.90 14.77 -26.04
N VAL A 16 -18.38 15.78 -26.73
CA VAL A 16 -17.02 16.33 -26.51
C VAL A 16 -16.96 17.18 -25.23
N LEU A 17 -18.06 17.85 -24.84
CA LEU A 17 -18.13 18.64 -23.61
C LEU A 17 -18.28 17.80 -22.33
N ASN A 18 -18.63 16.51 -22.44
CA ASN A 18 -18.71 15.58 -21.31
C ASN A 18 -17.47 14.69 -21.17
N ILE A 19 -16.31 15.14 -21.67
CA ILE A 19 -15.03 14.57 -21.24
C ILE A 19 -14.79 15.11 -19.84
N SER A 20 -15.47 14.51 -18.85
CA SER A 20 -15.15 14.73 -17.44
C SER A 20 -13.67 14.46 -17.30
N SER A 21 -12.91 15.46 -16.87
CA SER A 21 -11.52 15.28 -16.49
C SER A 21 -11.49 14.12 -15.50
N ALA A 22 -11.02 12.96 -15.96
CA ALA A 22 -10.82 11.81 -15.09
C ALA A 22 -9.73 12.26 -14.13
N HIS A 23 -10.14 12.70 -12.94
CA HIS A 23 -9.21 13.08 -11.90
C HIS A 23 -8.59 11.77 -11.46
N ALA A 24 -7.30 11.63 -11.77
CA ALA A 24 -6.57 10.45 -11.40
C ALA A 24 -6.65 10.29 -9.88
N ALA A 25 -7.24 9.18 -9.44
CA ALA A 25 -7.69 9.01 -8.07
C ALA A 25 -7.43 7.58 -7.61
N TRP A 26 -7.20 7.46 -6.30
CA TRP A 26 -7.10 6.16 -5.67
C TRP A 26 -8.50 5.60 -5.42
N SER A 27 -8.72 4.35 -5.82
CA SER A 27 -9.86 3.55 -5.39
C SER A 27 -9.44 2.67 -4.20
N GLY A 28 -10.31 2.54 -3.18
CA GLY A 28 -10.05 1.75 -1.96
C GLY A 28 -10.27 2.53 -0.65
N PRO A 29 -9.89 1.96 0.52
CA PRO A 29 -9.27 0.63 0.67
C PRO A 29 -10.23 -0.51 0.37
N LYS A 30 -9.69 -1.60 -0.20
CA LYS A 30 -10.36 -2.90 -0.27
C LYS A 30 -9.62 -3.91 0.61
N GLU A 31 -10.30 -4.56 1.55
CA GLU A 31 -9.75 -5.73 2.24
C GLU A 31 -9.64 -6.88 1.24
N ILE A 32 -8.41 -7.36 1.01
CA ILE A 32 -8.16 -8.47 0.09
C ILE A 32 -7.76 -9.74 0.84
N ILE A 33 -7.04 -9.64 1.95
CA ILE A 33 -6.64 -10.80 2.75
C ILE A 33 -7.12 -10.54 4.17
N SER A 34 -7.73 -11.53 4.81
CA SER A 34 -8.00 -11.47 6.24
C SER A 34 -8.03 -12.85 6.88
N GLY A 35 -7.72 -12.89 8.17
CA GLY A 35 -7.72 -14.12 8.96
C GLY A 35 -7.64 -13.82 10.44
N SER A 36 -8.25 -14.68 11.25
CA SER A 36 -8.18 -14.57 12.70
C SER A 36 -6.83 -15.05 13.24
N TRP A 37 -6.57 -14.73 14.51
CA TRP A 37 -5.36 -15.18 15.19
C TRP A 37 -5.38 -16.70 15.43
N GLY A 38 -4.24 -17.36 15.25
CA GLY A 38 -4.07 -18.80 15.46
C GLY A 38 -2.94 -19.39 14.61
N SER A 39 -2.78 -20.72 14.67
CA SER A 39 -1.75 -21.45 13.92
C SER A 39 -2.30 -22.35 12.79
N GLY A 40 -3.61 -22.50 12.71
CA GLY A 40 -4.27 -23.33 11.70
C GLY A 40 -4.27 -22.73 10.29
N ALA A 41 -4.86 -23.47 9.35
CA ALA A 41 -5.07 -22.98 7.98
C ALA A 41 -5.96 -21.73 7.97
N GLY A 42 -5.53 -20.67 7.28
CA GLY A 42 -6.24 -19.39 7.23
C GLY A 42 -6.08 -18.52 8.48
N HIS A 43 -5.31 -18.97 9.47
CA HIS A 43 -4.97 -18.17 10.65
C HIS A 43 -3.60 -17.51 10.51
N PHE A 44 -3.46 -16.38 11.20
CA PHE A 44 -2.23 -15.62 11.34
C PHE A 44 -1.72 -15.70 12.78
N GLY A 45 -0.41 -15.73 12.95
CA GLY A 45 0.18 -15.76 14.27
C GLY A 45 0.33 -14.37 14.86
N THR A 46 0.13 -14.24 16.17
CA THR A 46 0.45 -13.04 16.94
C THR A 46 1.02 -13.45 18.29
N ARG A 47 2.03 -12.73 18.74
CA ARG A 47 2.58 -12.88 20.10
C ARG A 47 3.13 -11.55 20.60
N THR A 48 3.36 -11.47 21.90
CA THR A 48 3.98 -10.30 22.54
C THR A 48 5.39 -10.67 22.99
N GLU A 49 6.39 -9.92 22.56
CA GLU A 49 7.80 -10.08 22.94
C GLU A 49 8.38 -8.72 23.35
N GLY A 50 8.89 -8.63 24.59
CA GLY A 50 9.53 -7.39 25.07
C GLY A 50 8.60 -6.15 25.09
N GLY A 51 7.28 -6.35 25.19
CA GLY A 51 6.28 -5.27 25.11
C GLY A 51 5.88 -4.88 23.69
N PHE A 52 6.48 -5.49 22.67
CA PHE A 52 6.13 -5.31 21.27
C PHE A 52 5.30 -6.49 20.77
N SER A 53 4.40 -6.23 19.81
CA SER A 53 3.67 -7.30 19.16
C SER A 53 4.42 -7.75 17.91
N VAL A 54 4.70 -9.04 17.84
CA VAL A 54 5.20 -9.68 16.63
C VAL A 54 3.98 -10.16 15.83
N VAL A 55 3.78 -9.55 14.66
CA VAL A 55 2.64 -9.79 13.78
C VAL A 55 3.12 -10.11 12.35
N PRO A 56 2.25 -10.65 11.49
CA PRO A 56 2.61 -10.85 10.11
C PRO A 56 2.87 -9.53 9.41
N SER A 57 3.83 -9.50 8.50
CA SER A 57 4.14 -8.35 7.66
C SER A 57 4.07 -8.72 6.20
N ILE A 58 3.67 -7.76 5.37
CA ILE A 58 3.81 -7.90 3.92
C ILE A 58 5.30 -7.74 3.63
N GLU A 59 5.91 -8.76 3.03
CA GLU A 59 7.34 -8.74 2.71
C GLU A 59 7.58 -8.14 1.33
N ALA A 60 6.75 -8.54 0.36
CA ALA A 60 6.84 -8.06 -1.00
C ALA A 60 5.51 -8.20 -1.75
N VAL A 61 5.37 -7.43 -2.81
CA VAL A 61 4.37 -7.67 -3.86
C VAL A 61 5.10 -7.86 -5.18
N THR A 62 4.90 -9.01 -5.82
CA THR A 62 5.62 -9.38 -7.05
C THR A 62 5.05 -8.69 -8.29
N THR A 63 5.78 -8.76 -9.42
CA THR A 63 5.35 -8.19 -10.70
C THR A 63 4.11 -8.87 -11.27
N ASP A 64 3.92 -10.15 -10.99
CA ASP A 64 2.67 -10.89 -11.26
C ASP A 64 1.60 -10.70 -10.16
N GLN A 65 1.77 -9.68 -9.31
CA GLN A 65 0.84 -9.22 -8.29
C GLN A 65 0.51 -10.25 -7.21
N ARG A 66 1.47 -11.11 -6.85
CA ARG A 66 1.34 -11.95 -5.65
C ARG A 66 1.77 -11.17 -4.42
N VAL A 67 1.01 -11.31 -3.34
CA VAL A 67 1.33 -10.72 -2.04
C VAL A 67 2.01 -11.79 -1.19
N ILE A 68 3.25 -11.53 -0.80
CA ILE A 68 4.03 -12.41 0.07
C ILE A 68 3.93 -11.87 1.49
N ILE A 69 3.44 -12.69 2.41
CA ILE A 69 3.30 -12.36 3.82
C ILE A 69 4.22 -13.26 4.63
N SER A 70 5.01 -12.64 5.49
CA SER A 70 5.83 -13.29 6.49
C SER A 70 5.05 -13.40 7.79
N ASP A 71 4.84 -14.62 8.29
CA ASP A 71 4.22 -14.90 9.58
C ASP A 71 5.29 -15.48 10.53
N PRO A 72 6.03 -14.61 11.23
CA PRO A 72 7.13 -15.04 12.11
C PRO A 72 6.68 -15.88 13.30
N VAL A 73 5.44 -15.70 13.77
CA VAL A 73 4.92 -16.44 14.92
C VAL A 73 4.61 -17.87 14.55
N ASN A 74 4.03 -18.09 13.37
CA ASN A 74 3.78 -19.43 12.84
C ASN A 74 4.96 -19.99 12.03
N ARG A 75 6.07 -19.24 11.91
CA ARG A 75 7.28 -19.62 11.14
C ARG A 75 6.96 -20.06 9.72
N LYS A 76 6.20 -19.25 8.98
CA LYS A 76 5.78 -19.56 7.60
C LYS A 76 5.71 -18.35 6.70
N HIS A 77 5.79 -18.57 5.39
CA HIS A 77 5.38 -17.62 4.37
C HIS A 77 4.06 -18.03 3.76
N LEU A 78 3.26 -17.03 3.44
CA LEU A 78 1.99 -17.17 2.76
C LEU A 78 2.05 -16.35 1.48
N VAL A 79 1.65 -16.96 0.37
CA VAL A 79 1.55 -16.28 -0.93
C VAL A 79 0.10 -16.21 -1.33
N PHE A 80 -0.37 -15.00 -1.60
CA PHE A 80 -1.74 -14.73 -2.02
C PHE A 80 -1.79 -14.11 -3.41
N SER A 81 -2.88 -14.31 -4.15
CA SER A 81 -3.17 -13.57 -5.37
C SER A 81 -3.53 -12.13 -5.07
N SER A 82 -3.55 -11.26 -6.09
CA SER A 82 -3.99 -9.86 -5.96
C SER A 82 -5.47 -9.71 -5.57
N LYS A 83 -6.24 -10.82 -5.62
CA LYS A 83 -7.64 -10.90 -5.19
C LYS A 83 -7.79 -11.44 -3.76
N GLY A 84 -6.70 -11.88 -3.12
CA GLY A 84 -6.73 -12.42 -1.77
C GLY A 84 -6.80 -13.93 -1.65
N GLU A 85 -6.75 -14.65 -2.77
CA GLU A 85 -6.84 -16.11 -2.75
C GLU A 85 -5.47 -16.68 -2.34
N ARG A 86 -5.43 -17.58 -1.36
CA ARG A 86 -4.17 -18.23 -0.94
C ARG A 86 -3.69 -19.17 -2.06
N ILE A 87 -2.47 -18.93 -2.53
CA ILE A 87 -1.81 -19.70 -3.59
C ILE A 87 -0.88 -20.75 -2.96
N GLU A 88 -0.04 -20.33 -2.00
CA GLU A 88 1.02 -21.15 -1.44
C GLU A 88 1.21 -20.87 0.06
N GLU A 89 1.66 -21.88 0.79
CA GLU A 89 2.10 -21.79 2.18
C GLU A 89 3.39 -22.60 2.32
N SER A 90 4.46 -21.97 2.83
CA SER A 90 5.75 -22.63 3.03
C SER A 90 6.26 -22.41 4.45
N ALA A 91 6.59 -23.50 5.14
CA ALA A 91 7.21 -23.43 6.46
C ALA A 91 8.65 -22.92 6.34
N TRP A 92 9.12 -22.20 7.34
CA TRP A 92 10.52 -21.81 7.44
C TRP A 92 11.36 -23.04 7.80
N GLY A 93 12.44 -23.27 7.05
CA GLY A 93 13.43 -24.26 7.45
C GLY A 93 14.08 -23.89 8.79
N ASP A 94 14.62 -24.89 9.50
CA ASP A 94 15.25 -24.68 10.81
C ASP A 94 16.50 -23.79 10.79
N THR A 95 17.08 -23.60 9.60
CA THR A 95 18.24 -22.72 9.37
C THR A 95 17.86 -21.29 8.98
N LYS A 96 16.58 -21.00 8.69
CA LYS A 96 16.12 -19.62 8.45
C LYS A 96 15.92 -18.94 9.79
N GLY A 97 16.93 -18.18 10.22
CA GLY A 97 16.79 -17.24 11.32
C GLY A 97 15.71 -16.19 11.03
N PRO A 98 15.22 -15.48 12.06
CA PRO A 98 14.11 -14.53 11.96
C PRO A 98 14.35 -13.30 11.05
N SER A 99 15.53 -13.17 10.45
CA SER A 99 15.94 -12.01 9.64
C SER A 99 16.26 -12.33 8.17
N VAL A 100 16.01 -13.54 7.68
CA VAL A 100 16.29 -13.85 6.27
C VAL A 100 15.04 -13.54 5.44
N SER A 101 15.06 -12.42 4.70
CA SER A 101 14.08 -12.18 3.62
C SER A 101 13.97 -13.44 2.77
N ALA A 102 12.75 -13.96 2.70
CA ALA A 102 12.45 -15.32 2.32
C ALA A 102 12.64 -15.61 0.83
N ILE A 103 12.56 -14.54 0.05
CA ILE A 103 12.61 -14.50 -1.39
C ILE A 103 13.40 -13.22 -1.63
N ASP A 104 14.52 -13.32 -2.35
CA ASP A 104 15.20 -12.14 -2.88
C ASP A 104 14.14 -11.45 -3.76
N PRO A 105 13.50 -10.35 -3.30
CA PRO A 105 12.36 -9.82 -4.01
C PRO A 105 12.88 -9.37 -5.36
N LEU A 106 12.50 -10.12 -6.40
CA LEU A 106 13.02 -9.99 -7.76
C LEU A 106 13.06 -8.49 -8.12
N TYR A 107 14.27 -7.96 -8.28
CA TYR A 107 14.57 -6.60 -8.73
C TYR A 107 14.03 -5.45 -7.86
N GLN A 108 14.02 -5.58 -6.53
CA GLN A 108 13.63 -4.47 -5.65
C GLN A 108 14.70 -3.36 -5.54
N ARG A 109 15.99 -3.67 -5.72
CA ARG A 109 17.09 -2.70 -5.60
C ARG A 109 17.03 -1.54 -6.60
N ASP A 110 16.48 -1.75 -7.78
CA ASP A 110 16.36 -0.68 -8.79
C ASP A 110 15.12 0.18 -8.58
N ARG A 111 14.20 -0.25 -7.71
CA ARG A 111 12.95 0.45 -7.42
C ARG A 111 13.07 1.35 -6.20
N ASP A 112 13.78 0.91 -5.17
CA ASP A 112 13.89 1.64 -3.92
C ASP A 112 14.93 2.76 -4.03
N ALA A 113 14.57 3.94 -3.52
CA ALA A 113 15.51 5.05 -3.45
C ALA A 113 16.64 4.72 -2.46
N VAL A 114 17.87 5.02 -2.85
CA VAL A 114 19.06 4.76 -2.03
C VAL A 114 19.18 5.81 -0.93
N THR A 115 18.76 7.04 -1.19
CA THR A 115 18.84 8.16 -0.24
C THR A 115 17.75 9.18 -0.52
N LEU A 116 17.22 9.79 0.55
CA LEU A 116 16.32 10.93 0.50
C LEU A 116 16.97 12.10 1.21
N HIS A 117 17.05 13.25 0.53
CA HIS A 117 17.48 14.50 1.14
C HIS A 117 16.30 15.46 1.18
N SER A 118 15.81 15.77 2.39
CA SER A 118 14.66 16.64 2.61
C SER A 118 15.12 18.02 3.06
N LEU A 119 14.80 19.06 2.29
CA LEU A 119 15.04 20.46 2.64
C LEU A 119 13.70 21.18 2.81
N LYS A 120 13.45 21.70 4.01
CA LYS A 120 12.28 22.53 4.26
C LYS A 120 12.47 23.91 3.60
N VAL A 121 11.65 24.23 2.60
CA VAL A 121 11.72 25.47 1.80
C VAL A 121 10.65 26.50 2.18
N GLY A 122 9.71 26.14 3.06
CA GLY A 122 8.67 27.04 3.56
C GLY A 122 8.02 26.52 4.84
N SER A 123 6.92 27.15 5.29
CA SER A 123 6.22 26.74 6.52
C SER A 123 5.67 25.31 6.45
N ALA A 124 5.21 24.89 5.26
CA ALA A 124 4.60 23.59 4.99
C ALA A 124 5.08 22.94 3.68
N ALA A 125 6.24 23.35 3.16
CA ALA A 125 6.76 22.86 1.89
C ALA A 125 8.18 22.31 2.04
N TYR A 126 8.43 21.17 1.40
CA TYR A 126 9.70 20.48 1.33
C TYR A 126 10.11 20.35 -0.13
N ARG A 127 11.39 20.58 -0.39
CA ARG A 127 12.07 20.13 -1.61
C ARG A 127 12.87 18.90 -1.25
N ILE A 128 12.61 17.80 -1.96
CA ILE A 128 13.16 16.50 -1.64
C ILE A 128 13.89 15.98 -2.86
N THR A 129 15.19 15.71 -2.70
CA THR A 129 15.98 15.02 -3.73
C THR A 129 15.94 13.52 -3.45
N ILE A 130 15.34 12.78 -4.37
CA ILE A 130 15.25 11.31 -4.32
C ILE A 130 16.36 10.73 -5.19
N VAL A 131 17.25 9.95 -4.59
CA VAL A 131 18.44 9.40 -5.25
C VAL A 131 18.19 7.96 -5.66
N PHE A 132 18.30 7.67 -6.94
CA PHE A 132 18.25 6.33 -7.51
C PHE A 132 19.54 6.01 -8.27
N PRO A 133 19.83 4.73 -8.58
CA PRO A 133 21.07 4.33 -9.26
C PRO A 133 21.33 5.04 -10.60
N GLU A 134 20.28 5.35 -11.36
CA GLU A 134 20.37 5.97 -12.68
C GLU A 134 20.28 7.51 -12.66
N GLY A 135 19.96 8.10 -11.50
CA GLY A 135 19.87 9.55 -11.38
C GLY A 135 19.03 10.03 -10.20
N ASN A 136 19.06 11.35 -10.02
CA ASN A 136 18.34 12.03 -8.95
C ASN A 136 17.09 12.69 -9.52
N VAL A 137 16.02 12.72 -8.72
CA VAL A 137 14.79 13.44 -9.04
C VAL A 137 14.45 14.36 -7.88
N ASP A 138 14.29 15.64 -8.19
CA ASP A 138 13.80 16.63 -7.22
C ASP A 138 12.28 16.67 -7.27
N VAL A 139 11.65 16.57 -6.11
CA VAL A 139 10.20 16.68 -5.94
C VAL A 139 9.88 17.77 -4.92
N ASP A 140 8.81 18.51 -5.18
CA ASP A 140 8.21 19.41 -4.19
C ASP A 140 7.04 18.68 -3.50
N SER A 141 7.03 18.69 -2.17
CA SER A 141 6.06 17.97 -1.34
C SER A 141 5.57 18.84 -0.18
N ASP A 142 4.29 18.71 0.17
CA ASP A 142 3.71 19.31 1.38
C ASP A 142 4.00 18.50 2.65
N ARG A 143 4.66 17.35 2.49
CA ARG A 143 4.98 16.39 3.55
C ARG A 143 6.46 15.99 3.50
N ASP A 144 7.02 15.74 4.68
CA ASP A 144 8.33 15.11 4.78
C ASP A 144 8.21 13.61 4.43
N LEU A 145 8.99 13.17 3.45
CA LEU A 145 8.96 11.81 2.94
C LEU A 145 10.03 10.99 3.67
N ARG A 146 9.64 9.84 4.23
CA ARG A 146 10.54 8.94 4.95
C ARG A 146 11.27 7.98 4.01
N THR A 147 10.57 7.51 3.00
CA THR A 147 11.08 6.58 1.99
C THR A 147 10.46 6.89 0.64
N ALA A 148 11.11 6.42 -0.42
CA ALA A 148 10.62 6.55 -1.78
C ALA A 148 10.93 5.28 -2.58
N THR A 149 10.05 4.92 -3.49
CA THR A 149 10.22 3.79 -4.40
C THR A 149 9.60 4.10 -5.76
N ARG A 150 9.83 3.27 -6.78
CA ARG A 150 9.20 3.40 -8.10
C ARG A 150 8.34 2.21 -8.46
N ASP A 151 7.33 2.42 -9.29
CA ASP A 151 6.64 1.32 -9.97
C ASP A 151 7.40 0.86 -11.22
N ALA A 152 6.92 -0.19 -11.89
CA ALA A 152 7.54 -0.75 -13.09
C ALA A 152 7.42 0.16 -14.32
N VAL A 153 6.59 1.21 -14.26
CA VAL A 153 6.41 2.20 -15.33
C VAL A 153 7.25 3.46 -15.04
N GLY A 154 7.90 3.53 -13.88
CA GLY A 154 8.79 4.61 -13.48
C GLY A 154 8.10 5.77 -12.75
N PHE A 155 6.84 5.64 -12.35
CA PHE A 155 6.27 6.61 -11.40
C PHE A 155 6.95 6.47 -10.05
N ILE A 156 7.18 7.59 -9.39
CA ILE A 156 7.86 7.68 -8.11
C ILE A 156 6.80 7.82 -7.01
N TYR A 157 6.99 7.11 -5.91
CA TYR A 157 6.10 7.08 -4.77
C TYR A 157 6.85 7.54 -3.53
N GLY A 158 6.55 8.74 -3.07
CA GLY A 158 7.01 9.24 -1.78
C GLY A 158 6.10 8.76 -0.67
N ILE A 159 6.66 8.17 0.37
CA ILE A 159 5.91 7.61 1.50
C ILE A 159 6.20 8.43 2.75
N SER A 160 5.15 8.90 3.42
CA SER A 160 5.20 9.50 4.74
C SER A 160 4.41 8.64 5.74
N ALA A 161 4.35 9.05 7.01
CA ALA A 161 3.55 8.36 8.03
C ALA A 161 2.03 8.41 7.75
N GLU A 162 1.56 9.36 6.94
CA GLU A 162 0.12 9.65 6.79
C GLU A 162 -0.33 9.64 5.33
N SER A 163 0.60 9.48 4.39
CA SER A 163 0.26 9.57 2.97
C SER A 163 1.28 8.87 2.08
N VAL A 164 0.79 8.49 0.89
CA VAL A 164 1.62 8.15 -0.27
C VAL A 164 1.39 9.21 -1.32
N VAL A 165 2.45 9.83 -1.81
CA VAL A 165 2.40 10.83 -2.89
C VAL A 165 3.01 10.23 -4.14
N ARG A 166 2.28 10.32 -5.26
CA ARG A 166 2.74 9.82 -6.56
C ARG A 166 3.25 10.97 -7.41
N PHE A 167 4.41 10.77 -8.02
CA PHE A 167 5.07 11.69 -8.94
C PHE A 167 5.33 10.98 -10.26
N ASP A 168 5.31 11.71 -11.36
CA ASP A 168 5.82 11.19 -12.63
C ASP A 168 7.36 11.10 -12.62
N GLN A 169 7.93 10.60 -13.71
CA GLN A 169 9.39 10.44 -13.87
C GLN A 169 10.16 11.77 -13.80
N SER A 170 9.49 12.92 -13.98
CA SER A 170 10.09 14.25 -13.88
C SER A 170 9.99 14.88 -12.48
N GLY A 171 9.37 14.16 -11.53
CA GLY A 171 9.16 14.64 -10.18
C GLY A 171 7.90 15.50 -9.99
N LYS A 172 7.04 15.61 -11.01
CA LYS A 172 5.78 16.34 -10.90
C LYS A 172 4.73 15.49 -10.19
N LYS A 173 4.10 16.04 -9.15
CA LYS A 173 3.02 15.38 -8.39
C LYS A 173 1.83 15.07 -9.31
N THR A 174 1.42 13.80 -9.34
CA THR A 174 0.28 13.30 -10.11
C THR A 174 -0.89 12.87 -9.23
N GLY A 175 -0.64 12.58 -7.95
CA GLY A 175 -1.69 12.21 -7.00
C GLY A 175 -1.20 12.05 -5.58
N SER A 176 -2.14 11.88 -4.65
CA SER A 176 -1.84 11.56 -3.25
C SER A 176 -2.93 10.67 -2.65
N LEU A 177 -2.51 9.72 -1.83
CA LEU A 177 -3.34 8.86 -1.01
C LEU A 177 -3.15 9.24 0.45
N SER A 178 -4.23 9.51 1.18
CA SER A 178 -4.20 9.60 2.64
C SER A 178 -4.29 8.20 3.24
N LEU A 179 -3.38 7.88 4.15
CA LEU A 179 -3.34 6.61 4.86
C LEU A 179 -4.15 6.69 6.16
N PRO A 180 -4.81 5.59 6.56
CA PRO A 180 -5.46 5.54 7.87
C PRO A 180 -4.42 5.64 8.98
N ARG A 181 -4.82 6.25 10.10
CA ARG A 181 -4.02 6.29 11.34
C ARG A 181 -4.55 5.25 12.32
N ALA A 182 -3.74 4.83 13.28
CA ALA A 182 -4.21 3.99 14.36
C ALA A 182 -5.32 4.70 15.17
N TYR A 183 -6.34 3.96 15.57
CA TYR A 183 -7.48 4.48 16.34
C TYR A 183 -8.08 3.40 17.25
N GLU A 184 -8.90 3.82 18.20
CA GLU A 184 -9.68 2.92 19.05
C GLU A 184 -11.14 2.92 18.58
N GLU A 185 -11.72 1.72 18.45
CA GLU A 185 -13.11 1.51 18.06
C GLU A 185 -13.88 0.80 19.17
N LEU A 186 -15.11 1.24 19.45
CA LEU A 186 -15.97 0.56 20.41
C LEU A 186 -16.71 -0.59 19.73
N VAL A 187 -16.36 -1.82 20.08
CA VAL A 187 -16.96 -3.03 19.52
C VAL A 187 -17.87 -3.69 20.55
N GLN A 188 -19.09 -4.03 20.14
CA GLN A 188 -20.02 -4.78 20.98
C GLN A 188 -19.58 -6.26 21.05
N VAL A 189 -19.13 -6.69 22.22
CA VAL A 189 -18.74 -8.09 22.47
C VAL A 189 -19.97 -8.90 22.88
N PRO A 190 -20.26 -10.06 22.26
CA PRO A 190 -21.37 -10.93 22.67
C PRO A 190 -21.27 -11.30 24.16
N GLY A 191 -22.37 -11.10 24.90
CA GLY A 191 -22.46 -11.39 26.33
C GLY A 191 -21.97 -10.27 27.27
N GLN A 192 -21.40 -9.18 26.74
CA GLN A 192 -21.04 -8.01 27.55
C GLN A 192 -22.11 -6.91 27.45
N ARG A 193 -22.38 -6.25 28.58
CA ARG A 193 -23.38 -5.17 28.65
C ARG A 193 -22.89 -3.85 28.05
N ALA A 194 -21.57 -3.64 27.99
CA ALA A 194 -20.95 -2.44 27.43
C ALA A 194 -20.02 -2.82 26.27
N PRO A 195 -19.91 -1.96 25.23
CA PRO A 195 -18.88 -2.10 24.20
C PRO A 195 -17.48 -2.07 24.81
N ARG A 196 -16.55 -2.78 24.17
CA ARG A 196 -15.13 -2.79 24.54
C ARG A 196 -14.34 -1.99 23.51
N GLY A 197 -13.40 -1.18 23.97
CA GLY A 197 -12.40 -0.54 23.11
C GLY A 197 -11.48 -1.58 22.46
N VAL A 198 -11.41 -1.55 21.14
CA VAL A 198 -10.52 -2.36 20.32
C VAL A 198 -9.58 -1.41 19.60
N TYR A 199 -8.28 -1.58 19.83
CA TYR A 199 -7.25 -0.79 19.17
C TYR A 199 -6.99 -1.35 17.77
N ILE A 200 -7.02 -0.49 16.76
CA ILE A 200 -6.72 -0.81 15.37
C ILE A 200 -5.42 -0.13 14.99
N GLU A 201 -4.47 -0.94 14.53
CA GLU A 201 -3.13 -0.54 14.14
C GLU A 201 -2.90 -0.82 12.65
N TYR A 202 -2.08 0.01 12.01
CA TYR A 202 -1.73 -0.12 10.60
C TYR A 202 -0.21 -0.19 10.43
N GLY A 203 0.22 -0.94 9.43
CA GLY A 203 1.62 -1.10 9.07
C GLY A 203 2.20 0.05 8.26
N GLU A 204 3.40 -0.21 7.71
CA GLU A 204 3.97 0.62 6.66
C GLU A 204 3.39 0.22 5.29
N PRO A 205 3.13 1.20 4.40
CA PRO A 205 2.60 0.90 3.08
C PRO A 205 3.67 0.29 2.17
N ILE A 206 3.24 -0.64 1.31
CA ILE A 206 4.08 -1.24 0.27
C ILE A 206 3.53 -0.89 -1.10
N ILE A 207 4.41 -0.47 -2.00
CA ILE A 207 4.07 -0.10 -3.38
C ILE A 207 4.39 -1.27 -4.31
N ALA A 208 3.35 -1.85 -4.88
CA ALA A 208 3.51 -2.92 -5.84
C ALA A 208 4.07 -2.42 -7.18
N PRO A 209 4.64 -3.30 -8.02
CA PRO A 209 5.18 -2.93 -9.33
C PRO A 209 4.18 -2.29 -10.28
N ASN A 210 2.88 -2.50 -10.09
CA ASN A 210 1.82 -1.86 -10.88
C ASN A 210 1.35 -0.51 -10.29
N GLY A 211 1.97 -0.06 -9.21
CA GLY A 211 1.61 1.18 -8.52
C GLY A 211 0.49 1.06 -7.50
N ASP A 212 -0.08 -0.13 -7.27
CA ASP A 212 -1.05 -0.35 -6.18
C ASP A 212 -0.37 -0.18 -4.82
N VAL A 213 -1.11 0.33 -3.84
CA VAL A 213 -0.65 0.49 -2.45
C VAL A 213 -1.27 -0.60 -1.58
N TYR A 214 -0.44 -1.29 -0.81
CA TYR A 214 -0.86 -2.31 0.15
C TYR A 214 -0.52 -1.86 1.56
N LEU A 215 -1.38 -2.16 2.53
CA LEU A 215 -1.17 -1.84 3.94
C LEU A 215 -1.73 -2.98 4.78
N TRP A 216 -0.99 -3.48 5.76
CA TRP A 216 -1.58 -4.40 6.73
C TRP A 216 -2.30 -3.63 7.83
N GLN A 217 -3.34 -4.26 8.37
CA GLN A 217 -4.14 -3.79 9.50
C GLN A 217 -4.22 -4.92 10.53
N LYS A 218 -4.16 -4.53 11.80
CA LYS A 218 -4.23 -5.43 12.95
C LYS A 218 -5.30 -4.94 13.93
N SER A 219 -6.09 -5.86 14.47
CA SER A 219 -6.95 -5.66 15.63
C SER A 219 -6.86 -6.84 16.60
N ASP A 220 -7.53 -6.76 17.75
CA ASP A 220 -7.64 -7.89 18.68
C ASP A 220 -8.26 -9.14 18.04
N ALA A 221 -9.08 -8.97 17.00
CA ALA A 221 -9.83 -10.06 16.38
C ALA A 221 -9.12 -10.69 15.17
N LYS A 222 -8.43 -9.89 14.35
CA LYS A 222 -7.90 -10.36 13.07
C LYS A 222 -6.72 -9.55 12.55
N TYR A 223 -6.04 -10.16 11.59
CA TYR A 223 -5.13 -9.52 10.65
C TYR A 223 -5.83 -9.31 9.31
N SER A 224 -5.55 -8.19 8.65
CA SER A 224 -6.05 -7.88 7.31
C SER A 224 -4.97 -7.23 6.44
N VAL A 225 -5.06 -7.40 5.12
CA VAL A 225 -4.33 -6.61 4.12
C VAL A 225 -5.33 -5.79 3.31
N LEU A 226 -5.11 -4.48 3.30
CA LEU A 226 -5.85 -3.49 2.55
C LEU A 226 -5.10 -3.15 1.26
N LYS A 227 -5.85 -2.88 0.20
CA LYS A 227 -5.34 -2.51 -1.11
C LYS A 227 -6.02 -1.24 -1.64
N TRP A 228 -5.22 -0.35 -2.23
CA TRP A 228 -5.67 0.77 -3.04
C TRP A 228 -5.15 0.63 -4.46
N THR A 229 -5.98 1.00 -5.42
CA THR A 229 -5.67 0.93 -6.85
C THR A 229 -5.79 2.29 -7.50
N TRP A 230 -4.75 2.68 -8.22
CA TRP A 230 -4.73 3.92 -8.99
C TRP A 230 -5.68 3.81 -10.21
N GLN A 231 -6.45 4.86 -10.49
CA GLN A 231 -7.39 4.96 -11.62
C GLN A 231 -7.03 6.13 -12.53
#